data_AF-A0A101GEC9-F1
#
_entry.id   AF-A0A101GEC9-F1
#
_cell.length_a   1.000
_cell.length_b   1.000
_cell.length_c   1.000
_cell.angle_alpha   90.00
_cell.angle_beta   90.00
_cell.angle_gamma   90.00
#
_symmetry.space_group_name_H-M   'P 1'
#
loop_
_entity.id
_entity.type
_entity.pdbx_description
1 polymer ?
#
loop_
_entity_poly.entity_id
_entity_poly.type
_entity_poly.pdbx_seq_one_letter_code
_entity_poly.pdbx_strand_id
1 'polypeptide(L)'
;MDKNLLKTVIADNQIEIPRYKVIPRDFTFEEFGNYVFTGIRRAGKSYLLYQRMQQLLAQGVQWEEMLYINFEDERLTGMKAEDLN
;
A
#
# COMPACT_ATOMS: atom_id res chain seq x y z
N MET A 1 -11.96 17.13 6.42
CA MET A 1 -10.74 17.18 5.59
C MET A 1 -11.12 17.20 4.12
N ASP A 2 -10.27 17.70 3.23
CA ASP A 2 -10.52 17.65 1.79
C ASP A 2 -10.43 16.21 1.27
N LYS A 3 -11.57 15.63 0.85
CA LYS A 3 -11.63 14.29 0.24
C LYS A 3 -10.73 14.18 -0.99
N ASN A 4 -10.39 15.29 -1.65
CA ASN A 4 -9.45 15.29 -2.77
C ASN A 4 -8.02 14.99 -2.32
N LEU A 5 -7.63 15.33 -1.09
CA LEU A 5 -6.29 15.04 -0.58
C LEU A 5 -6.05 13.52 -0.50
N LEU A 6 -7.00 12.78 0.08
CA LEU A 6 -6.90 11.32 0.17
C LEU A 6 -6.84 10.67 -1.22
N LYS A 7 -7.64 11.16 -2.18
CA LYS A 7 -7.61 10.69 -3.56
C LYS A 7 -6.24 10.91 -4.20
N THR A 8 -5.66 12.10 -4.02
CA THR A 8 -4.31 12.42 -4.51
C THR A 8 -3.27 11.51 -3.88
N VAL A 9 -3.31 11.32 -2.55
CA VAL A 9 -2.37 10.42 -1.86
C VAL A 9 -2.46 8.99 -2.40
N ILE A 10 -3.67 8.47 -2.60
CA ILE A 10 -3.87 7.13 -3.17
C ILE A 10 -3.32 7.07 -4.60
N ALA A 11 -3.67 8.04 -5.46
CA ALA A 11 -3.22 8.08 -6.85
C ALA A 11 -1.69 8.20 -6.97
N ASP A 12 -1.05 9.01 -6.13
CA ASP A 12 0.41 9.12 -6.09
C ASP A 12 1.06 7.77 -5.78
N ASN A 13 0.51 7.02 -4.81
CA ASN A 13 1.05 5.71 -4.46
C ASN A 13 0.89 4.69 -5.60
N GLN A 14 -0.21 4.74 -6.37
CA GLN A 14 -0.39 3.87 -7.54
C GLN A 14 0.70 4.10 -8.61
N ILE A 15 1.21 5.33 -8.71
CA ILE A 15 2.30 5.69 -9.63
C ILE A 15 3.67 5.26 -9.08
N GLU A 16 3.88 5.41 -7.78
CA GLU A 16 5.19 5.17 -7.15
C GLU A 16 5.47 3.70 -6.83
N ILE A 17 4.45 2.92 -6.42
CA ILE A 17 4.61 1.52 -6.02
C ILE A 17 5.25 0.65 -7.12
N PRO A 18 4.86 0.75 -8.41
CA PRO A 18 5.49 -0.02 -9.48
C PRO A 18 6.96 0.37 -9.72
N ARG A 19 7.37 1.58 -9.31
CA ARG A 19 8.74 2.10 -9.50
C ARG A 19 9.69 1.65 -8.41
N TYR A 20 9.19 1.22 -7.25
CA TYR A 20 10.04 0.74 -6.17
C TYR A 20 10.78 -0.53 -6.58
N LYS A 21 12.10 -0.51 -6.44
CA LYS A 21 12.93 -1.70 -6.59
C LYS A 21 12.74 -2.61 -5.37
N VAL A 22 11.93 -3.64 -5.52
CA VAL A 22 11.74 -4.67 -4.50
C VAL A 22 12.80 -5.76 -4.65
N ILE A 23 13.37 -6.18 -3.53
CA ILE A 23 14.19 -7.40 -3.47
C ILE A 23 13.23 -8.52 -3.04
N PRO A 24 12.97 -9.52 -3.90
CA PRO A 24 12.02 -10.58 -3.60
C PRO A 24 12.38 -11.30 -2.30
N ARG A 25 11.41 -11.39 -1.38
CA ARG A 25 11.46 -12.28 -0.23
C ARG A 25 10.82 -13.60 -0.58
N ASP A 26 11.40 -14.67 -0.05
CA ASP A 26 10.83 -16.02 -0.10
C ASP A 26 9.63 -16.09 0.85
N PHE A 27 8.51 -15.58 0.38
CA PHE A 27 7.24 -15.57 1.09
C PHE A 27 6.11 -15.69 0.06
N THR A 28 5.24 -16.66 0.26
CA THR A 28 4.08 -16.89 -0.60
C THR A 28 2.83 -16.42 0.12
N PHE A 29 2.05 -15.60 -0.57
CA PHE A 29 0.72 -15.18 -0.11
C PHE A 29 -0.31 -16.22 -0.52
N GLU A 30 -1.15 -16.62 0.43
CA GLU A 30 -2.38 -17.37 0.17
C GLU A 30 -3.42 -16.45 -0.48
N GLU A 31 -4.27 -17.02 -1.33
CA GLU A 31 -5.21 -16.27 -2.16
C GLU A 31 -6.23 -15.46 -1.35
N PHE A 32 -6.71 -16.01 -0.23
CA PHE A 32 -7.74 -15.41 0.62
C PHE A 32 -7.25 -15.12 2.05
N GLY A 33 -5.94 -14.91 2.21
CA GLY A 33 -5.31 -14.67 3.50
C GLY A 33 -5.33 -13.19 3.93
N ASN A 34 -5.68 -12.94 5.19
CA ASN A 34 -5.44 -11.65 5.85
C ASN A 34 -4.10 -11.67 6.57
N TYR A 35 -3.24 -10.70 6.29
CA TYR A 35 -1.87 -10.67 6.81
C TYR A 35 -1.62 -9.44 7.67
N VAL A 36 -0.96 -9.66 8.82
CA VAL A 36 -0.43 -8.59 9.67
C VAL A 36 1.09 -8.78 9.77
N PHE A 37 1.84 -7.81 9.23
CA PHE A 37 3.30 -7.84 9.30
C PHE A 37 3.79 -7.08 10.54
N THR A 38 4.44 -7.80 11.45
CA THR A 38 5.03 -7.23 12.68
C THR A 38 6.56 -7.24 12.60
N GLY A 39 7.22 -6.40 13.42
CA GLY A 39 8.68 -6.37 13.53
C GLY A 39 9.27 -4.95 13.56
N ILE A 40 10.58 -4.86 13.77
CA ILE A 40 11.29 -3.59 14.01
C ILE A 40 11.20 -2.59 12.85
N ARG A 41 11.46 -1.31 13.14
CA ARG A 41 11.59 -0.26 12.12
C ARG A 41 12.66 -0.66 11.10
N ARG A 42 12.42 -0.38 9.81
CA ARG A 42 13.31 -0.74 8.68
C ARG A 42 13.48 -2.24 8.41
N ALA A 43 12.67 -3.12 9.00
CA ALA A 43 12.64 -4.55 8.64
C ALA A 43 12.05 -4.85 7.24
N GLY A 44 11.78 -3.84 6.40
CA GLY A 44 11.28 -4.01 5.03
C GLY A 44 9.81 -4.46 4.91
N LYS A 45 8.99 -4.19 5.93
CA LYS A 45 7.56 -4.56 5.95
C LYS A 45 6.78 -3.97 4.78
N SER A 46 6.88 -2.65 4.55
CA SER A 46 6.24 -1.99 3.40
C SER A 46 6.74 -2.54 2.06
N TYR A 47 8.02 -2.93 1.98
CA TYR A 47 8.58 -3.52 0.76
C TYR A 47 8.01 -4.92 0.47
N LEU A 48 7.61 -5.69 1.49
CA LEU A 48 6.88 -6.94 1.28
C LEU A 48 5.45 -6.68 0.75
N LEU A 49 4.78 -5.62 1.21
CA LEU A 49 3.51 -5.16 0.63
C LEU A 49 3.68 -4.71 -0.84
N TYR A 50 4.75 -3.96 -1.13
CA TYR A 50 5.07 -3.53 -2.50
C TYR A 50 5.33 -4.72 -3.42
N GLN A 51 6.08 -5.73 -2.94
CA GLN A 51 6.27 -6.99 -3.67
C GLN A 51 4.92 -7.64 -3.98
N ARG A 52 3.99 -7.73 -3.02
CA ARG A 52 2.67 -8.31 -3.26
C ARG A 52 1.87 -7.53 -4.31
N MET A 53 1.84 -6.20 -4.22
CA MET A 53 1.14 -5.36 -5.20
C MET A 53 1.76 -5.50 -6.60
N GLN A 54 3.09 -5.54 -6.71
CA GLN A 54 3.76 -5.78 -8.00
C GLN A 54 3.48 -7.19 -8.55
N GLN A 55 3.38 -8.22 -7.70
CA GLN A 55 2.96 -9.56 -8.11
C GLN A 55 1.52 -9.59 -8.62
N LEU A 56 0.59 -8.89 -7.95
CA LEU A 56 -0.81 -8.78 -8.38
C LEU A 56 -0.92 -8.07 -9.73
N LEU A 57 -0.21 -6.95 -9.90
CA LEU A 57 -0.13 -6.23 -11.18
C LEU A 57 0.42 -7.13 -12.31
N ALA A 58 1.48 -7.90 -12.03
CA ALA A 58 2.04 -8.84 -13.00
C ALA A 58 1.09 -10.00 -13.36
N GLN A 59 0.14 -10.32 -12.48
CA GLN A 59 -0.94 -11.29 -12.72
C GLN A 59 -2.14 -10.68 -13.47
N GLY A 60 -2.11 -9.38 -13.76
CA GLY A 60 -3.18 -8.67 -14.47
C GLY A 60 -4.25 -8.06 -13.58
N VAL A 61 -4.11 -8.12 -12.25
CA VAL A 61 -5.01 -7.42 -11.31
C VAL A 61 -4.78 -5.91 -11.47
N GLN A 62 -5.86 -5.16 -11.67
CA GLN A 62 -5.77 -3.73 -11.94
C GLN A 62 -5.82 -2.91 -10.65
N TRP A 63 -5.40 -1.64 -10.72
CA TRP A 63 -5.40 -0.75 -9.55
C TRP A 63 -6.78 -0.48 -8.97
N GLU A 64 -7.83 -0.59 -9.80
CA GLU A 64 -9.22 -0.46 -9.38
C GLU A 64 -9.64 -1.59 -8.41
N GLU A 65 -8.90 -2.69 -8.39
CA GLU A 65 -9.10 -3.84 -7.51
C GLU A 65 -8.19 -3.81 -6.27
N MET A 66 -7.34 -2.78 -6.13
CA MET A 66 -6.35 -2.65 -5.06
C MET A 66 -6.45 -1.30 -4.34
N LEU A 67 -6.63 -1.33 -3.02
CA LEU A 67 -6.56 -0.14 -2.17
C LEU A 67 -5.29 -0.18 -1.31
N TYR A 68 -4.44 0.83 -1.47
CA TYR A 68 -3.28 1.06 -0.61
C TYR A 68 -3.38 2.44 0.05
N ILE A 69 -3.18 2.48 1.36
CA ILE A 69 -3.14 3.72 2.15
C ILE A 69 -1.90 3.67 3.05
N ASN A 70 -1.05 4.69 2.93
CA ASN A 70 0.07 4.91 3.84
C ASN A 70 -0.29 5.99 4.87
N PHE A 71 -0.64 5.59 6.09
CA PHE A 71 -0.98 6.54 7.16
C PHE A 71 0.21 7.35 7.70
N GLU A 72 1.44 7.01 7.32
CA GLU A 72 2.64 7.80 7.66
C GLU A 72 2.87 8.96 6.67
N ASP A 73 2.02 9.12 5.64
CA ASP A 73 2.08 10.28 4.76
C ASP A 73 1.76 11.54 5.56
N GLU A 74 2.71 12.48 5.61
CA GLU A 74 2.59 13.71 6.39
C GLU A 74 1.36 14.54 6.02
N ARG A 75 0.87 14.41 4.78
CA ARG A 75 -0.33 15.11 4.31
C ARG A 75 -1.60 14.60 4.99
N LEU A 76 -1.59 13.36 5.48
CA LEU A 76 -2.71 12.76 6.23
C LEU A 76 -2.65 13.06 7.74
N THR A 77 -1.66 13.83 8.21
CA THR A 77 -1.51 14.16 9.64
C THR A 77 -2.78 14.83 10.17
N GLY A 78 -3.29 14.32 11.29
CA GLY A 78 -4.51 14.83 11.92
C GLY A 78 -5.82 14.33 11.31
N MET A 79 -5.75 13.38 10.37
CA MET A 79 -6.93 12.66 9.87
C MET A 79 -7.70 12.00 11.00
N LYS A 80 -9.03 12.14 10.96
CA LYS A 80 -9.93 11.41 11.86
C LYS A 80 -10.89 10.53 11.07
N ALA A 81 -11.48 9.57 11.77
CA ALA A 81 -12.45 8.66 11.17
C ALA A 81 -13.67 9.40 10.59
N GLU A 82 -14.08 10.52 11.20
CA GLU A 82 -15.21 11.31 10.73
C GLU A 82 -14.94 11.97 9.36
N ASP A 83 -13.67 12.16 8.98
CA ASP A 83 -13.29 12.70 7.68
C ASP A 83 -13.53 11.71 6.52
N LEU A 84 -13.76 10.43 6.83
CA LEU A 84 -13.96 9.35 5.85
C LEU A 84 -15.43 9.07 5.53
N ASN A 85 -16.37 9.73 6.21
CA ASN A 85 -17.82 9.60 6.00
C ASN A 85 -18.37 10.56 4.94
#